data_AF-A0A7V1SND1-F1
#
_entry.id   AF-A0A7V1SND1-F1
#
_cell.length_a   1.000
_cell.length_b   1.000
_cell.length_c   1.000
_cell.angle_alpha   90.00
_cell.angle_beta   90.00
_cell.angle_gamma   90.00
#
_symmetry.space_group_name_H-M   'P 1'
#
loop_
_entity.id
_entity.type
_entity.pdbx_description
1 polymer ?
#
loop_
_entity_poly.entity_id
_entity_poly.type
_entity_poly.pdbx_seq_one_letter_code
_entity_poly.pdbx_strand_id
1 'polypeptide(L)'
;MKFLRFNFCHPVKGNAHLTLLTKNAPKSMHFKFDSKETNLIEVPIDHCEDGRWKIELDWEYENKFFTHKKEFEIKAHRKIY
;
A
#
# COMPACT_ATOMS: atom_id res chain seq x y z
N MET A 1 8.24 -13.15 2.49
CA MET A 1 7.04 -12.31 2.25
C MET A 1 7.42 -10.86 2.43
N LYS A 2 7.07 -9.99 1.47
CA LYS A 2 7.32 -8.54 1.55
C LYS A 2 6.03 -7.76 1.82
N PHE A 3 6.08 -6.82 2.75
CA PHE A 3 4.95 -5.97 3.14
C PHE A 3 5.37 -4.51 3.21
N LEU A 4 4.47 -3.61 2.84
CA LEU A 4 4.54 -2.21 3.26
C LEU A 4 3.86 -2.08 4.61
N ARG A 5 4.56 -1.46 5.55
CA ARG A 5 4.06 -1.21 6.90
C ARG A 5 3.79 0.27 7.08
N PHE A 6 2.58 0.59 7.54
CA PHE A 6 2.22 1.95 7.92
C PHE A 6 1.76 1.95 9.37
N ASN A 7 2.33 2.88 10.14
CA ASN A 7 1.99 3.09 11.53
C ASN A 7 1.12 4.33 11.65
N PHE A 8 -0.06 4.17 12.22
CA PHE A 8 -1.00 5.24 12.51
C PHE A 8 -0.89 5.66 13.98
N CYS A 9 -1.34 6.87 14.32
CA CYS A 9 -1.40 7.32 15.71
C CYS A 9 -2.66 6.80 16.44
N HIS A 10 -3.61 6.23 15.70
CA HIS A 10 -4.88 5.73 16.22
C HIS A 10 -5.42 4.58 15.34
N PRO A 11 -6.34 3.76 15.85
CA PRO A 11 -7.01 2.73 15.07
C PRO A 11 -7.79 3.36 13.92
N VAL A 12 -7.62 2.82 12.71
CA VAL A 12 -8.25 3.32 11.49
C VAL A 12 -8.71 2.15 10.62
N LYS A 13 -9.82 2.39 9.93
CA LYS A 13 -10.35 1.51 8.88
C LYS A 13 -10.39 2.30 7.58
N GLY A 14 -9.95 1.67 6.51
CA GLY A 14 -9.76 2.36 5.24
C GLY A 14 -9.55 1.42 4.07
N ASN A 15 -9.24 2.01 2.93
CA ASN A 15 -8.88 1.30 1.73
C ASN A 15 -7.46 1.67 1.31
N ALA A 16 -6.72 0.66 0.87
CA ALA A 16 -5.40 0.79 0.27
C ALA A 16 -5.52 0.50 -1.22
N HIS A 17 -5.03 1.41 -2.02
CA HIS A 17 -5.06 1.38 -3.47
C HIS A 17 -3.61 1.38 -3.97
N LEU A 18 -3.18 0.27 -4.54
CA LEU A 18 -1.88 0.11 -5.18
C LEU A 18 -2.06 0.24 -6.69
N THR A 19 -1.28 1.09 -7.34
CA THR A 19 -1.32 1.33 -8.79
C THR A 19 0.08 1.24 -9.37
N LEU A 20 0.27 0.37 -10.36
CA LEU A 20 1.53 0.28 -11.10
C LEU A 20 1.62 1.43 -12.11
N LEU A 21 2.70 2.20 -12.04
CA LEU A 21 2.94 3.38 -12.89
C LEU A 21 3.83 3.09 -14.10
N THR A 22 4.51 1.94 -14.14
CA THR A 22 5.61 1.69 -15.11
C THR A 22 5.18 0.99 -16.40
N LYS A 23 3.98 0.40 -16.46
CA LYS A 23 3.52 -0.35 -17.65
C LYS A 23 2.35 0.35 -18.34
N ASN A 24 2.27 0.19 -19.67
CA ASN A 24 1.16 0.65 -20.50
C ASN A 24 -0.20 0.00 -20.15
N ALA A 25 -0.19 -1.09 -19.37
CA ALA A 25 -1.40 -1.70 -18.83
C ALA A 25 -1.53 -1.32 -17.35
N PRO A 26 -2.59 -0.59 -16.94
CA PRO A 26 -2.79 -0.23 -15.55
C PRO A 26 -3.09 -1.49 -14.74
N LYS A 27 -2.15 -1.92 -13.90
CA LYS A 27 -2.42 -2.87 -12.83
C LYS A 27 -2.72 -2.09 -11.57
N SER A 28 -3.91 -2.29 -11.02
CA SER A 28 -4.27 -1.79 -9.70
C SER A 28 -4.72 -2.91 -8.80
N MET A 29 -4.47 -2.76 -7.50
CA MET A 29 -4.92 -3.67 -6.47
C MET A 29 -5.54 -2.86 -5.35
N HIS A 30 -6.74 -3.23 -4.94
CA HIS A 30 -7.44 -2.57 -3.84
C HIS A 30 -7.62 -3.54 -2.68
N PHE A 31 -7.37 -3.06 -1.47
CA PHE A 31 -7.50 -3.85 -0.25
C PHE A 31 -8.17 -3.01 0.82
N LYS A 32 -9.08 -3.61 1.59
CA LYS A 32 -9.58 -2.99 2.82
C LYS A 32 -8.61 -3.32 3.95
N PHE A 33 -8.29 -2.33 4.78
CA PHE A 33 -7.47 -2.53 5.96
C PHE A 33 -8.20 -2.08 7.23
N ASP A 34 -7.82 -2.70 8.34
CA ASP A 34 -8.25 -2.37 9.69
C ASP A 34 -7.01 -2.45 10.56
N SER A 35 -6.51 -1.32 11.07
CA SER A 35 -5.29 -1.28 11.87
C SER A 35 -5.49 -1.85 13.29
N LYS A 36 -6.76 -2.09 13.68
CA LYS A 36 -7.18 -2.65 14.99
C LYS A 36 -6.46 -1.96 16.14
N GLU A 37 -6.27 -2.65 17.26
CA GLU A 37 -5.55 -2.15 18.44
C GLU A 37 -4.05 -1.96 18.19
N THR A 38 -3.51 -2.53 17.11
CA THR A 38 -2.06 -2.47 16.81
C THR A 38 -1.62 -1.19 16.15
N ASN A 39 -2.55 -0.35 15.67
CA ASN A 39 -2.29 0.87 14.89
C ASN A 39 -1.41 0.67 13.64
N LEU A 40 -1.15 -0.58 13.26
CA LEU A 40 -0.24 -0.95 12.20
C LEU A 40 -1.02 -1.68 11.12
N ILE A 41 -0.77 -1.29 9.87
CA ILE A 41 -1.29 -2.02 8.70
C ILE A 41 -0.14 -2.66 7.94
N GLU A 42 -0.38 -3.86 7.45
CA GLU A 42 0.55 -4.58 6.58
C GLU A 42 -0.10 -4.80 5.22
N VAL A 43 0.41 -4.11 4.20
CA VAL A 43 -0.06 -4.26 2.82
C VAL A 43 0.88 -5.23 2.10
N PRO A 44 0.41 -6.43 1.70
CA PRO A 44 1.25 -7.40 1.00
C PRO A 44 1.64 -6.88 -0.38
N ILE A 45 2.94 -6.88 -0.65
CA ILE A 45 3.50 -6.49 -1.96
C ILE A 45 4.20 -7.68 -2.66
N ASP A 46 3.97 -8.89 -2.18
CA ASP A 46 4.59 -10.11 -2.72
C ASP A 46 4.11 -10.42 -4.15
N HIS A 47 2.85 -10.09 -4.45
CA HIS A 47 2.26 -10.22 -5.78
C HIS A 47 2.53 -9.04 -6.72
N CYS A 48 3.23 -8.01 -6.24
CA CYS A 48 3.57 -6.85 -7.06
C CYS A 48 4.79 -7.16 -7.93
N GLU A 49 4.65 -6.96 -9.23
CA GLU A 49 5.76 -7.02 -10.18
C GLU A 49 6.79 -5.92 -9.93
N ASP A 50 7.98 -6.07 -10.52
CA ASP A 50 8.97 -5.00 -10.54
C ASP A 50 8.46 -3.75 -11.26
N GLY A 51 8.90 -2.60 -10.76
CA GLY A 51 8.51 -1.29 -11.28
C GLY A 51 8.15 -0.29 -10.19
N ARG A 52 7.75 0.90 -10.63
CA ARG A 52 7.23 1.99 -9.81
C ARG A 52 5.76 1.79 -9.52
N TRP A 53 5.45 1.79 -8.25
CA TRP A 53 4.11 1.68 -7.72
C TRP A 53 3.77 2.93 -6.94
N LYS A 54 2.50 3.30 -6.98
CA LYS A 54 1.90 4.29 -6.11
C LYS A 54 0.95 3.59 -5.16
N ILE A 55 1.03 3.91 -3.88
CA ILE A 55 0.05 3.50 -2.87
C ILE A 55 -0.72 4.73 -2.42
N GLU A 56 -2.04 4.60 -2.38
CA GLU A 56 -2.97 5.58 -1.83
C GLU A 56 -3.73 4.88 -0.70
N LEU A 57 -3.67 5.46 0.49
CA LEU A 57 -4.41 5.02 1.66
C LEU A 57 -5.50 6.06 1.91
N ASP A 58 -6.75 5.66 1.84
CA ASP A 58 -7.90 6.47 2.24
C ASP A 58 -8.52 5.89 3.51
N TRP A 59 -8.83 6.75 4.46
CA TRP A 59 -9.52 6.36 5.68
C TRP A 59 -10.38 7.50 6.20
N GLU A 60 -11.41 7.13 6.96
CA GLU A 60 -12.26 8.07 7.67
C GLU A 60 -11.94 8.01 9.16
N TYR A 61 -11.83 9.19 9.78
CA TYR A 61 -11.65 9.32 11.23
C TYR A 61 -12.35 10.60 11.71
N GLU A 62 -13.18 10.48 12.75
CA GLU A 62 -13.97 11.61 13.31
C GLU A 62 -14.77 12.39 12.25
N ASN A 63 -15.46 11.70 11.34
CA ASN A 63 -16.21 12.27 10.20
C ASN A 63 -15.35 13.11 9.24
N LYS A 64 -14.03 12.91 9.24
CA LYS A 64 -13.10 13.53 8.28
C LYS A 64 -12.47 12.46 7.41
N PHE A 65 -12.36 12.76 6.13
CA PHE A 65 -11.67 11.92 5.16
C PHE A 65 -10.20 12.33 5.07
N PHE A 66 -9.34 11.34 5.20
CA PHE A 66 -7.91 11.50 5.06
C PHE A 66 -7.42 10.66 3.89
N THR A 67 -6.38 11.16 3.22
CA THR A 67 -5.72 10.42 2.15
C THR A 67 -4.22 10.59 2.24
N HIS A 68 -3.49 9.48 2.28
CA HIS A 68 -2.03 9.45 2.20
C HIS A 68 -1.62 8.83 0.89
N LYS A 69 -0.72 9.48 0.15
CA LYS A 69 -0.21 8.99 -1.14
C LYS A 69 1.29 8.88 -1.09
N LYS A 70 1.83 7.77 -1.56
CA LYS A 70 3.27 7.55 -1.61
C LYS A 70 3.66 6.74 -2.85
N GLU A 71 4.73 7.15 -3.51
CA GLU A 71 5.33 6.42 -4.61
C GLU A 71 6.57 5.66 -4.13
N PHE A 72 6.78 4.47 -4.67
CA PHE A 72 7.90 3.61 -4.35
C PHE A 72 8.25 2.71 -5.53
N GLU A 73 9.46 2.17 -5.56
CA GLU A 73 9.93 1.30 -6.63
C GLU A 73 10.26 -0.09 -6.06
N ILE A 74 9.62 -1.12 -6.61
CA ILE A 74 9.94 -2.51 -6.31
C ILE A 74 10.99 -2.95 -7.32
N LYS A 75 12.22 -3.17 -6.86
CA LYS A 75 13.28 -3.80 -7.65
C LYS A 75 13.30 -5.29 -7.34
N ALA A 76 13.08 -6.13 -8.33
CA ALA A 76 13.40 -7.55 -8.21
C ALA A 76 14.92 -7.65 -7.96
N HIS A 77 15.33 -8.22 -6.83
CA HIS A 77 16.72 -8.60 -6.63
C HIS A 77 17.01 -9.72 -7.62
N ARG A 78 17.63 -9.38 -8.75
CA ARG A 78 18.22 -10.36 -9.66
C ARG A 78 19.30 -11.07 -8.85
N LYS A 79 19.04 -12.31 -8.41
CA LYS A 79 20.13 -13.20 -7.97
C LYS A 79 20.99 -13.44 -9.21
N ILE A 80 22.16 -12.83 -9.22
CA ILE A 80 23.22 -13.11 -10.18
C ILE A 80 23.80 -14.47 -9.70
N TYR A 81 23.59 -15.52 -10.50
CA TYR A 81 24.27 -16.81 -10.31
C TYR A 81 25.63 -16.76 -10.97
#